data_AF-A0A1Q6LTN0-F1
#
_entry.id   AF-A0A1Q6LTN0-F1
#
_cell.length_a   1.000
_cell.length_b   1.000
_cell.length_c   1.000
_cell.angle_alpha   90.00
_cell.angle_beta   90.00
_cell.angle_gamma   90.00
#
_symmetry.space_group_name_H-M   'P 1'
#
loop_
_entity.id
_entity.type
_entity.pdbx_description
1 polymer ?
#
loop_
_entity_poly.entity_id
_entity_poly.type
_entity_poly.pdbx_seq_one_letter_code
_entity_poly.pdbx_strand_id
1 'polypeptide(L)'
;MRPCISTIATQDSAVIKMVEQGMGCSILSELVLRGATDHVTLAPIDPPAYREIGAAVARGRKPSPVIRAFLTCLREDVRQSAPNPV
;
A
#
# COMPACT_ATOMS: atom_id res chain seq x y z
N MET A 1 -15.57 13.49 15.43
CA MET A 1 -14.42 13.01 16.23
C MET A 1 -13.14 13.51 15.56
N ARG A 2 -12.14 14.02 16.29
CA ARG A 2 -10.83 14.40 15.72
C ARG A 2 -9.83 13.28 16.03
N PRO A 3 -9.10 12.73 15.05
CA PRO A 3 -8.10 11.71 15.33
C PRO A 3 -6.96 12.32 16.17
N CYS A 4 -6.59 11.65 17.26
CA CYS A 4 -5.44 12.04 18.08
C CYS A 4 -4.17 11.49 17.43
N ILE A 5 -3.46 12.35 16.69
CA ILE A 5 -2.18 11.99 16.07
C ILE A 5 -1.07 12.25 17.09
N SER A 6 -0.47 11.19 17.61
CA SER A 6 0.58 11.27 18.64
C SER A 6 1.99 11.36 18.07
N THR A 7 2.25 10.80 16.89
CA THR A 7 3.59 10.70 16.29
C THR A 7 3.51 10.56 14.77
N ILE A 8 4.51 11.08 14.07
CA ILE A 8 4.61 11.02 12.60
C ILE A 8 5.97 10.42 12.24
N ALA A 9 5.99 9.42 11.37
CA ALA A 9 7.19 8.95 10.69
C ALA A 9 6.96 8.93 9.17
N THR A 10 8.02 9.13 8.40
CA THR A 10 7.96 9.25 6.94
C THR A 10 8.24 7.94 6.21
N GLN A 11 8.72 6.92 6.92
CA GLN A 11 9.05 5.61 6.37
C GLN A 11 8.07 4.57 6.93
N ASP A 12 7.48 3.77 6.05
CA ASP A 12 6.48 2.76 6.43
C ASP A 12 7.03 1.74 7.44
N SER A 13 8.29 1.31 7.27
CA SER A 13 8.95 0.39 8.21
C SER A 13 9.11 0.97 9.61
N ALA A 14 9.39 2.27 9.72
CA ALA A 14 9.44 2.96 11.01
C ALA A 14 8.05 3.01 11.65
N VAL A 15 7.00 3.28 10.87
CA VAL A 15 5.61 3.25 11.34
C VAL A 15 5.23 1.87 11.87
N ILE A 16 5.54 0.80 11.15
CA ILE A 16 5.28 -0.57 11.59
C ILE A 16 6.06 -0.87 12.87
N LYS A 17 7.34 -0.51 12.95
CA LYS A 17 8.14 -0.72 14.17
C LYS A 17 7.62 0.08 15.36
N MET A 18 7.13 1.30 15.17
CA MET A 18 6.50 2.09 16.23
C MET A 18 5.25 1.38 16.79
N VAL A 19 4.42 0.80 15.92
CA VAL A 19 3.25 0.01 16.32
C VAL A 19 3.70 -1.26 17.06
N GLU A 20 4.70 -1.98 16.54
CA GLU A 20 5.29 -3.16 17.18
C GLU A 20 5.84 -2.87 18.58
N GLN A 21 6.43 -1.69 18.80
CA GLN A 21 6.92 -1.24 20.12
C GLN A 21 5.83 -0.63 21.01
N GLY A 22 4.55 -0.71 20.63
CA GLY A 22 3.41 -0.34 21.47
C GLY A 22 3.05 1.15 21.46
N MET A 23 3.51 1.93 20.47
CA MET A 23 3.20 3.36 20.38
C MET A 23 1.76 3.67 19.92
N GLY A 24 0.97 2.65 19.60
CA GLY A 24 -0.44 2.78 19.22
C GLY A 24 -0.77 2.00 17.96
N CYS A 25 -1.56 2.59 17.08
CA CYS A 25 -1.98 2.01 15.80
C CYS A 25 -1.69 2.96 14.64
N SER A 26 -1.69 2.42 13.42
CA SER A 26 -1.54 3.19 12.19
C SER A 26 -2.42 2.62 11.09
N ILE A 27 -2.79 3.47 10.14
CA ILE A 27 -3.51 3.10 8.92
C ILE A 27 -2.51 3.13 7.76
N LEU A 28 -2.25 1.97 7.16
CA LEU A 28 -1.36 1.81 6.02
C LEU A 28 -2.13 1.14 4.86
N SER A 29 -1.66 1.34 3.62
CA SER A 29 -2.26 0.68 2.46
C SER A 29 -1.92 -0.82 2.46
N GLU A 30 -2.86 -1.65 1.99
CA GLU A 30 -2.67 -3.10 1.87
C GLU A 30 -1.36 -3.47 1.14
N LEU A 31 -0.97 -2.73 0.10
CA LEU A 31 0.28 -2.96 -0.64
C LEU A 31 1.53 -2.92 0.25
N VAL A 32 1.54 -2.04 1.26
CA VAL A 32 2.63 -1.93 2.25
C VAL A 32 2.55 -3.09 3.25
N LEU A 33 1.33 -3.47 3.65
CA LEU A 33 1.08 -4.52 4.65
C LEU A 33 1.28 -5.94 4.14
N ARG A 34 1.39 -6.14 2.81
CA ARG A 34 1.71 -7.43 2.16
C ARG A 34 3.13 -7.94 2.48
N GLY A 35 3.93 -7.23 3.28
CA GLY A 35 5.19 -7.69 3.83
C GLY A 35 5.51 -7.06 5.20
N ALA A 36 6.45 -7.67 5.94
CA ALA A 36 7.00 -7.19 7.20
C ALA A 36 5.97 -6.90 8.32
N THR A 37 4.99 -7.78 8.49
CA THR A 37 3.93 -7.67 9.52
C THR A 37 4.03 -8.73 10.63
N ASP A 38 5.14 -9.45 10.74
CA ASP A 38 5.31 -10.63 11.61
C ASP A 38 5.02 -10.39 13.10
N HIS A 39 5.06 -9.14 13.55
CA HIS A 39 4.90 -8.75 14.94
C HIS A 39 3.79 -7.70 15.17
N VAL A 40 2.90 -7.51 14.20
CA VAL A 40 1.75 -6.62 14.33
C VAL A 40 0.48 -7.30 13.83
N THR A 41 -0.66 -6.95 14.42
CA THR A 41 -1.97 -7.46 13.99
C THR A 41 -2.60 -6.51 12.98
N LEU A 42 -3.12 -7.04 11.88
CA LEU A 42 -3.89 -6.29 10.91
C LEU A 42 -5.37 -6.29 11.30
N ALA A 43 -5.99 -5.12 11.33
CA ALA A 43 -7.42 -4.95 11.58
C ALA A 43 -8.08 -4.27 10.36
N PRO A 44 -9.25 -4.77 9.89
CA PRO A 44 -9.97 -4.11 8.83
C PRO A 44 -10.51 -2.75 9.30
N ILE A 45 -10.67 -1.82 8.36
CA ILE A 45 -11.28 -0.51 8.61
C ILE A 45 -12.77 -0.62 8.31
N ASP A 46 -13.61 -0.10 9.22
CA ASP A 46 -15.05 0.04 9.03
C ASP A 46 -15.44 1.54 9.06
N PRO A 47 -16.03 2.09 7.98
CA PRO A 47 -16.31 1.43 6.71
C PRO A 47 -15.04 1.10 5.91
N PRO A 48 -15.07 0.10 5.01
CA PRO A 48 -13.92 -0.22 4.17
C PRO A 48 -13.41 1.00 3.39
N ALA A 49 -12.10 1.23 3.44
CA ALA A 49 -11.43 2.34 2.77
C ALA A 49 -10.37 1.82 1.79
N TYR A 50 -10.36 2.37 0.58
CA TYR A 50 -9.49 1.93 -0.50
C TYR A 50 -8.72 3.10 -1.11
N ARG A 51 -7.61 2.79 -1.77
CA ARG A 51 -6.82 3.74 -2.55
C ARG A 51 -6.72 3.24 -3.99
N GLU A 52 -7.05 4.11 -4.95
CA GLU A 52 -6.83 3.83 -6.36
C GLU A 52 -5.36 4.10 -6.71
N ILE A 53 -4.71 3.13 -7.36
CA ILE A 53 -3.33 3.23 -7.84
C ILE A 53 -3.35 2.99 -9.34
N GLY A 54 -2.77 3.90 -10.11
CA GLY A 54 -2.75 3.84 -11.56
C GLY A 54 -1.35 4.08 -12.14
N ALA A 55 -1.10 3.50 -13.32
CA ALA A 55 0.08 3.79 -14.12
C ALA A 55 -0.34 4.59 -15.37
N ALA A 56 0.36 5.69 -15.65
CA ALA A 56 0.05 6.58 -16.77
C ALA A 56 1.26 6.77 -17.70
N VAL A 57 0.97 6.99 -18.98
CA VAL A 57 1.96 7.37 -20.00
C VAL A 57 1.56 8.69 -20.65
N ALA A 58 2.55 9.46 -21.10
CA ALA A 58 2.31 10.74 -21.74
C ALA A 58 1.44 10.58 -23.01
N ARG A 59 0.39 11.39 -23.10
CA ARG A 59 -0.51 11.41 -24.26
C ARG A 59 0.25 11.76 -25.54
N GLY A 60 -0.05 11.06 -26.63
CA GLY A 60 0.58 11.31 -27.95
C GLY A 60 2.00 10.76 -28.09
N ARG A 61 2.58 10.17 -27.05
CA ARG A 61 3.90 9.53 -27.12
C ARG A 61 3.75 8.01 -27.10
N LYS A 62 4.31 7.34 -28.10
CA LYS A 62 4.41 5.87 -28.07
C LYS A 62 5.39 5.47 -26.95
N PRO A 63 4.97 4.67 -25.95
CA PRO A 63 5.86 4.22 -24.89
C PRO A 63 7.02 3.42 -25.47
N SER A 64 8.22 3.55 -24.90
CA SER A 64 9.39 2.77 -25.31
C SER A 64 9.15 1.27 -25.11
N PRO A 65 9.92 0.37 -25.75
CA PRO A 65 9.82 -1.06 -25.51
C PRO A 65 9.89 -1.43 -24.02
N VAL A 66 10.78 -0.79 -23.27
CA VAL A 66 10.94 -1.00 -21.82
C VAL A 66 9.70 -0.57 -21.05
N ILE A 67 9.13 0.60 -21.35
CA ILE A 67 7.88 1.06 -20.70
C ILE A 67 6.73 0.10 -21.03
N ARG A 68 6.63 -0.38 -22.27
CA ARG A 68 5.60 -1.36 -22.64
C ARG A 68 5.76 -2.67 -21.86
N ALA A 69 6.98 -3.19 -21.76
CA ALA A 69 7.27 -4.40 -21.00
C ALA A 69 6.92 -4.23 -19.51
N PHE A 70 7.27 -3.09 -18.92
CA PHE A 70 6.90 -2.76 -17.54
C PHE A 70 5.38 -2.70 -17.35
N LEU A 71 4.64 -2.04 -18.25
CA LEU A 71 3.18 -1.99 -18.19
C LEU A 71 2.53 -3.37 -18.40
N THR A 72 3.16 -4.27 -19.16
CA THR A 72 2.70 -5.67 -19.27
C THR A 72 2.91 -6.40 -17.95
N CYS A 73 4.10 -6.32 -17.36
CA CYS A 73 4.42 -6.90 -16.06
C CYS A 73 3.46 -6.41 -14.96
N LEU A 74 3.20 -5.10 -14.88
CA LEU A 74 2.24 -4.54 -13.92
C LEU A 74 0.83 -5.13 -14.08
N ARG A 75 0.37 -5.33 -15.33
CA ARG A 75 -0.96 -5.93 -15.56
C ARG A 75 -1.02 -7.39 -15.16
N GLU A 76 0.08 -8.12 -15.32
CA GLU A 76 0.19 -9.53 -14.90
C GLU A 76 0.22 -9.64 -13.38
N ASP A 77 0.99 -8.80 -12.70
CA ASP A 77 1.10 -8.76 -11.25
C ASP A 77 -0.25 -8.43 -10.58
N VAL A 78 -0.96 -7.39 -11.05
CA VAL A 78 -2.29 -7.01 -10.53
C VAL A 78 -3.30 -8.16 -10.66
N ARG A 79 -3.20 -9.00 -11.70
CA ARG A 79 -4.08 -10.16 -11.89
C ARG A 79 -3.80 -11.28 -10.88
N GLN A 80 -2.54 -11.46 -10.51
CA GLN A 80 -2.13 -12.48 -9.52
C GLN A 80 -2.38 -12.01 -8.09
N SER A 81 -2.28 -10.70 -7.87
CA SER A 81 -2.45 -10.00 -6.61
C SER A 81 -3.92 -9.81 -6.18
N ALA A 82 -4.85 -10.66 -6.65
CA ALA A 82 -6.28 -10.57 -6.36
C ALA A 82 -6.50 -10.19 -4.89
N PRO A 83 -7.36 -9.18 -4.60
CA PRO A 83 -7.53 -8.69 -3.24
C PRO A 83 -7.87 -9.88 -2.35
N ASN A 84 -7.05 -10.11 -1.32
CA ASN A 84 -7.33 -11.16 -0.36
C ASN A 84 -8.68 -10.77 0.29
N PRO A 85 -9.71 -11.63 0.26
CA PRO A 85 -10.90 -11.35 1.03
C PRO A 85 -10.49 -11.37 2.50
N VAL A 86 -10.41 -10.17 3.08
CA VAL A 86 -10.38 -9.98 4.55
C VAL A 86 -11.67 -10.49 5.15
#